data_AF-A0A8J4GUE3-F1
#
_entry.id   AF-A0A8J4GUE3-F1
#
_cell.length_a   1.000
_cell.length_b   1.000
_cell.length_c   1.000
_cell.angle_alpha   90.00
_cell.angle_beta   90.00
_cell.angle_gamma   90.00
#
_symmetry.space_group_name_H-M   'P 1'
#
loop_
_entity.id
_entity.type
_entity.pdbx_description
1 polymer ?
#
loop_
_entity_poly.entity_id
_entity_poly.type
_entity_poly.pdbx_seq_one_letter_code
_entity_poly.pdbx_strand_id
1 'polypeptide(L)'
;MLPQMSKALTGFQSLAHLEVIQYGMRFSSSTAGAAEKIGFMGLGAMGHRMAKHLLDAGKNLVVYDSNRFAIDRLLEDATAVAATGGPGTVESARSPADLAETRGISVIFTMLPGPVAARRAYLGPDGLLAASGGLVPRVLVDCTTVDPPTARELEGRVRSTRISPAAGPPLPGLPAETPALLDAPVTGGIIGADKGTLSFLVGGEQAALPVVEHLLKVMGSKIIWCGDAGDAQAARLCNTLVQAATMAATAEALALARRLGVDPGVMTRVLNSGSGGSWVSREYNPVPGITPDAPASHGYRGGLRSAQVLEHLTMALSAAEKSHSPVPVCRNIQALYNTVVEEGLGDQDFASIYRYVYGSGSSSQEWRTGEQIFNSTH
;
A
#
# COMPACT_ATOMS: atom_id res chain seq x y z
N MET A 1 61.17 -44.86 29.89
CA MET A 1 61.03 -43.43 29.50
C MET A 1 59.73 -43.28 28.72
N LEU A 2 59.04 -42.16 28.93
CA LEU A 2 57.71 -41.81 28.42
C LEU A 2 57.42 -42.20 26.96
N PRO A 3 56.17 -42.61 26.64
CA PRO A 3 55.68 -42.87 25.28
C PRO A 3 54.80 -41.71 24.75
N GLN A 4 54.73 -41.56 23.42
CA GLN A 4 53.64 -41.04 22.57
C GLN A 4 54.24 -40.86 21.16
N MET A 5 53.62 -41.23 20.03
CA MET A 5 52.25 -40.94 19.59
C MET A 5 51.73 -42.06 18.67
N SER A 6 50.44 -42.38 18.81
CA SER A 6 49.67 -43.25 17.92
C SER A 6 48.45 -42.48 17.36
N LYS A 7 48.28 -42.56 16.04
CA LYS A 7 47.07 -42.54 15.20
C LYS A 7 45.76 -41.92 15.74
N ALA A 8 45.17 -41.03 14.93
CA ALA A 8 43.74 -40.97 14.50
C ALA A 8 43.56 -39.67 13.67
N LEU A 9 43.31 -39.66 12.35
CA LEU A 9 42.05 -39.92 11.63
C LEU A 9 40.80 -40.01 12.50
N THR A 10 40.22 -38.84 12.82
CA THR A 10 38.78 -38.50 12.96
C THR A 10 38.68 -37.11 13.59
N GLY A 11 38.06 -36.13 12.92
CA GLY A 11 37.81 -34.83 13.56
C GLY A 11 37.44 -33.70 12.61
N PHE A 12 36.27 -33.76 11.98
CA PHE A 12 35.58 -32.57 11.48
C PHE A 12 34.07 -32.74 11.70
N GLN A 13 33.69 -32.72 12.97
CA GLN A 13 32.34 -32.43 13.44
C GLN A 13 32.52 -31.63 14.72
N SER A 14 32.27 -30.32 14.69
CA SER A 14 31.84 -29.49 15.82
C SER A 14 31.92 -28.00 15.47
N LEU A 15 30.92 -27.25 15.94
CA LEU A 15 30.78 -25.78 16.02
C LEU A 15 29.93 -25.10 14.94
N ALA A 16 28.63 -25.42 14.98
CA ALA A 16 27.58 -24.45 14.68
C ALA A 16 26.37 -24.71 15.60
N HIS A 17 26.54 -24.54 16.91
CA HIS A 17 25.42 -24.25 17.80
C HIS A 17 25.15 -22.75 17.74
N LEU A 18 24.34 -22.34 16.76
CA LEU A 18 23.61 -21.09 16.85
C LEU A 18 22.34 -21.39 17.66
N GLU A 19 22.34 -20.97 18.91
CA GLU A 19 21.14 -20.91 19.73
C GLU A 19 20.11 -20.04 19.01
N VAL A 20 19.09 -20.71 18.47
CA VAL A 20 17.84 -20.05 18.09
C VAL A 20 17.15 -19.69 19.40
N ILE A 21 17.36 -18.46 19.88
CA ILE A 21 16.52 -17.89 20.93
C ILE A 21 15.14 -17.66 20.32
N GLN A 22 14.29 -18.68 20.41
CA GLN A 22 12.85 -18.56 20.21
C GLN A 22 12.30 -17.69 21.35
N TYR A 23 12.19 -16.37 21.11
CA TYR A 23 11.30 -15.52 21.91
C TYR A 23 9.85 -15.85 21.55
N GLY A 24 9.35 -16.96 22.09
CA GLY A 24 7.94 -17.25 22.12
C GLY A 24 7.24 -16.33 23.11
N MET A 25 6.76 -15.17 22.65
CA MET A 25 5.77 -14.41 23.40
C MET A 25 4.46 -15.19 23.41
N ARG A 26 4.27 -16.02 24.44
CA ARG A 26 2.96 -16.54 24.81
C ARG A 26 2.19 -15.37 25.46
N PHE A 27 1.21 -14.81 24.75
CA PHE A 27 0.20 -13.99 25.38
C PHE A 27 -0.62 -14.88 26.32
N SER A 28 -0.34 -14.74 27.61
CA SER A 28 -1.12 -15.37 28.68
C SER A 28 -2.51 -14.78 28.70
N SER A 29 -3.52 -15.62 28.51
CA SER A 29 -4.93 -15.26 28.74
C SER A 29 -5.20 -15.12 30.24
N SER A 30 -5.40 -13.89 30.74
CA SER A 30 -6.45 -13.58 31.72
C SER A 30 -6.40 -12.12 32.18
N THR A 31 -7.36 -11.35 31.72
CA THR A 31 -8.38 -10.61 32.50
C THR A 31 -9.39 -10.15 31.44
N ALA A 32 -10.67 -10.03 31.78
CA ALA A 32 -11.66 -9.48 30.85
C ALA A 32 -11.39 -7.99 30.61
N GLY A 33 -10.32 -7.69 29.88
CA GLY A 33 -10.01 -6.39 29.32
C GLY A 33 -10.87 -6.17 28.09
N ALA A 34 -11.27 -4.92 27.85
CA ALA A 34 -11.95 -4.55 26.62
C ALA A 34 -11.19 -5.11 25.41
N ALA A 35 -11.92 -5.74 24.48
CA ALA A 35 -11.31 -6.34 23.30
C ALA A 35 -10.49 -5.30 22.53
N GLU A 36 -9.30 -5.69 22.08
CA GLU A 36 -8.39 -4.83 21.31
C GLU A 36 -9.12 -4.26 20.08
N LYS A 37 -9.03 -2.94 19.90
CA LYS A 37 -9.59 -2.21 18.76
C LYS A 37 -8.48 -1.74 17.83
N ILE A 38 -8.78 -1.69 16.54
CA ILE A 38 -7.90 -1.18 15.49
C ILE A 38 -8.56 0.05 14.87
N GLY A 39 -7.84 1.17 14.86
CA GLY A 39 -8.30 2.35 14.15
C GLY A 39 -7.99 2.26 12.65
N PHE A 40 -8.92 2.67 11.80
CA PHE A 40 -8.69 2.72 10.35
C PHE A 40 -9.28 3.99 9.75
N MET A 41 -8.43 4.84 9.17
CA MET A 41 -8.83 6.08 8.56
C MET A 41 -8.55 6.09 7.05
N GLY A 42 -9.59 6.40 6.27
CA GLY A 42 -9.57 6.36 4.81
C GLY A 42 -10.06 5.02 4.28
N LEU A 43 -11.28 5.00 3.75
CA LEU A 43 -12.03 3.84 3.27
C LEU A 43 -12.30 3.92 1.76
N GLY A 44 -11.36 4.51 1.03
CA GLY A 44 -11.37 4.55 -0.43
C GLY A 44 -11.16 3.17 -1.07
N ALA A 45 -10.72 3.14 -2.33
CA ALA A 45 -10.56 1.89 -3.09
C ALA A 45 -9.66 0.88 -2.37
N MET A 46 -8.51 1.31 -1.83
CA MET A 46 -7.59 0.45 -1.10
C MET A 46 -8.03 0.24 0.35
N GLY A 47 -8.29 1.33 1.08
CA GLY A 47 -8.52 1.29 2.52
C GLY A 47 -9.71 0.44 2.94
N HIS A 48 -10.80 0.44 2.17
CA HIS A 48 -11.95 -0.41 2.47
C HIS A 48 -11.63 -1.91 2.38
N ARG A 49 -10.87 -2.34 1.35
CA ARG A 49 -10.47 -3.76 1.19
C ARG A 49 -9.54 -4.20 2.30
N MET A 50 -8.58 -3.33 2.63
CA MET A 50 -7.66 -3.53 3.76
C MET A 50 -8.42 -3.67 5.09
N ALA A 51 -9.34 -2.74 5.38
CA ALA A 51 -10.18 -2.79 6.57
C ALA A 51 -11.08 -4.04 6.58
N LYS A 52 -11.64 -4.42 5.43
CA LYS A 52 -12.45 -5.63 5.30
C LYS A 52 -11.68 -6.90 5.64
N HIS A 53 -10.42 -7.03 5.23
CA HIS A 53 -9.60 -8.18 5.64
C HIS A 53 -9.40 -8.25 7.16
N LEU A 54 -9.20 -7.11 7.83
CA LEU A 54 -9.12 -7.06 9.29
C LEU A 54 -10.44 -7.47 9.94
N LEU A 55 -11.57 -6.98 9.42
CA LEU A 55 -12.91 -7.35 9.86
C LEU A 55 -13.15 -8.87 9.72
N ASP A 56 -12.87 -9.42 8.54
CA ASP A 56 -13.05 -10.85 8.24
C ASP A 56 -12.12 -11.73 9.11
N ALA A 57 -10.95 -11.21 9.51
CA ALA A 57 -10.05 -11.83 10.47
C ALA A 57 -10.49 -11.68 11.95
N GLY A 58 -11.68 -11.14 12.20
CA GLY A 58 -12.26 -11.03 13.53
C GLY A 58 -11.77 -9.86 14.36
N LYS A 59 -11.21 -8.81 13.74
CA LYS A 59 -10.75 -7.61 14.45
C LYS A 59 -11.90 -6.64 14.70
N ASN A 60 -11.84 -5.90 15.81
CA ASN A 60 -12.75 -4.80 16.09
C ASN A 60 -12.19 -3.52 15.52
N LEU A 61 -12.92 -2.87 14.63
CA LEU A 61 -12.48 -1.66 13.95
C LEU A 61 -13.21 -0.43 14.48
N VAL A 62 -12.48 0.66 14.64
CA VAL A 62 -13.05 2.01 14.76
C VAL A 62 -12.61 2.78 13.54
N VAL A 63 -13.55 3.24 12.72
CA VAL A 63 -13.23 3.75 11.39
C VAL A 63 -13.62 5.20 11.21
N TYR A 64 -12.89 5.89 10.34
CA TYR A 64 -13.22 7.24 9.92
C TYR A 64 -12.94 7.44 8.42
N ASP A 65 -13.87 8.10 7.74
CA ASP A 65 -13.66 8.68 6.42
C ASP A 65 -14.44 10.00 6.34
N SER A 66 -13.92 10.97 5.59
CA SER A 66 -14.66 12.20 5.26
C SER A 66 -15.93 11.94 4.42
N ASN A 67 -15.96 10.84 3.67
CA ASN A 67 -17.10 10.39 2.90
C ASN A 67 -17.90 9.36 3.70
N ARG A 68 -19.08 9.78 4.17
CA ARG A 68 -19.97 8.94 4.96
C ARG A 68 -20.38 7.65 4.26
N PHE A 69 -20.56 7.69 2.94
CA PHE A 69 -20.89 6.50 2.14
C PHE A 69 -19.81 5.41 2.26
N ALA A 70 -18.54 5.79 2.37
CA ALA A 70 -17.45 4.83 2.53
C ALA A 70 -17.47 4.14 3.90
N ILE A 71 -17.91 4.84 4.95
CA ILE A 71 -18.14 4.29 6.29
C ILE A 71 -19.33 3.32 6.25
N ASP A 72 -20.45 3.76 5.69
CA ASP A 72 -21.69 2.98 5.67
C ASP A 72 -21.49 1.64 4.95
N ARG A 73 -20.74 1.62 3.83
CA ARG A 73 -20.38 0.37 3.13
C ARG A 73 -19.64 -0.63 4.02
N LEU A 74 -18.71 -0.18 4.86
CA LEU A 74 -17.97 -1.09 5.75
C LEU A 74 -18.83 -1.55 6.95
N LEU A 75 -19.77 -0.71 7.41
CA LEU A 75 -20.77 -1.11 8.41
C LEU A 75 -21.74 -2.16 7.87
N GLU A 76 -22.11 -2.08 6.59
CA GLU A 76 -22.89 -3.10 5.89
C GLU A 76 -22.12 -4.44 5.83
N ASP A 77 -20.84 -4.42 5.47
CA ASP A 77 -19.98 -5.61 5.50
C ASP A 77 -19.91 -6.21 6.91
N ALA A 78 -19.77 -5.38 7.94
CA ALA A 78 -19.75 -5.84 9.33
C ALA A 78 -21.06 -6.52 9.74
N THR A 79 -22.20 -5.99 9.27
CA THR A 79 -23.51 -6.60 9.49
C THR A 79 -23.61 -7.97 8.81
N ALA A 80 -23.10 -8.09 7.59
CA ALA A 80 -23.06 -9.36 6.86
C ALA A 80 -22.14 -10.40 7.55
N VAL A 81 -20.97 -9.97 8.02
CA VAL A 81 -20.05 -10.82 8.80
C VAL A 81 -20.72 -11.30 10.09
N ALA A 82 -21.35 -10.40 10.86
CA ALA A 82 -22.07 -10.76 12.09
C ALA A 82 -23.23 -11.73 11.84
N ALA A 83 -23.98 -11.56 10.74
CA ALA A 83 -25.08 -12.46 10.36
C ALA A 83 -24.61 -13.91 10.09
N THR A 84 -23.34 -14.09 9.72
CA THR A 84 -22.72 -15.42 9.53
C THR A 84 -21.97 -15.93 10.76
N GLY A 85 -22.08 -15.23 11.90
CA GLY A 85 -21.40 -15.58 13.16
C GLY A 85 -19.93 -15.13 13.22
N GLY A 86 -19.49 -14.25 12.31
CA GLY A 86 -18.15 -13.69 12.34
C GLY A 86 -17.93 -12.75 13.55
N PRO A 87 -16.75 -12.79 14.20
CA PRO A 87 -16.52 -12.10 15.46
C PRO A 87 -16.05 -10.64 15.32
N GLY A 88 -15.74 -10.18 14.11
CA GLY A 88 -15.27 -8.82 13.87
C GLY A 88 -16.40 -7.80 13.95
N THR A 89 -16.07 -6.59 14.42
CA THR A 89 -17.03 -5.50 14.62
C THR A 89 -16.52 -4.20 14.00
N VAL A 90 -17.43 -3.28 13.66
CA VAL A 90 -17.07 -1.96 13.13
C VAL A 90 -17.89 -0.89 13.83
N GLU A 91 -17.20 0.12 14.36
CA GLU A 91 -17.76 1.34 14.93
C GLU A 91 -17.21 2.54 14.14
N SER A 92 -17.94 3.67 14.08
CA SER A 92 -17.47 4.89 13.42
C SER A 92 -17.02 5.95 14.43
N ALA A 93 -15.84 6.54 14.23
CA ALA A 93 -15.43 7.75 14.92
C ALA A 93 -16.06 9.01 14.29
N ARG A 94 -16.18 10.09 15.07
CA ARG A 94 -16.77 11.37 14.64
C ARG A 94 -15.78 12.27 13.89
N SER A 95 -14.49 12.13 14.19
CA SER A 95 -13.39 12.89 13.60
C SER A 95 -12.08 12.09 13.72
N PRO A 96 -11.00 12.50 13.03
CA PRO A 96 -9.68 11.91 13.25
C PRO A 96 -9.20 12.07 14.70
N ALA A 97 -9.41 13.22 15.34
CA ALA A 97 -9.10 13.41 16.76
C ALA A 97 -9.88 12.43 17.67
N ASP A 98 -11.17 12.25 17.42
CA ASP A 98 -12.03 11.29 18.15
C ASP A 98 -11.56 9.84 17.96
N LEU A 99 -11.09 9.50 16.76
CA LEU A 99 -10.45 8.21 16.48
C LEU A 99 -9.18 8.02 17.33
N ALA A 100 -8.32 9.04 17.38
CA ALA A 100 -7.05 9.00 18.14
C ALA A 100 -7.24 8.93 19.67
N GLU A 101 -8.38 9.40 20.19
CA GLU A 101 -8.72 9.39 21.61
C GLU A 101 -9.56 8.15 22.02
N THR A 102 -9.97 7.32 21.07
CA THR A 102 -10.85 6.18 21.35
C THR A 102 -10.13 5.10 22.16
N ARG A 103 -10.67 4.79 23.35
CA ARG A 103 -10.10 3.80 24.27
C ARG A 103 -10.03 2.41 23.66
N GLY A 104 -8.95 1.69 23.97
CA GLY A 104 -8.73 0.32 23.52
C GLY A 104 -8.16 0.20 22.11
N ILE A 105 -7.96 1.32 21.40
CA ILE A 105 -7.25 1.30 20.12
C ILE A 105 -5.75 1.07 20.35
N SER A 106 -5.22 -0.03 19.81
CA SER A 106 -3.79 -0.35 19.90
C SER A 106 -2.96 0.30 18.80
N VAL A 107 -3.54 0.44 17.59
CA VAL A 107 -2.90 1.03 16.41
C VAL A 107 -3.93 1.74 15.54
N ILE A 108 -3.51 2.79 14.84
CA ILE A 108 -4.29 3.44 13.77
C ILE A 108 -3.59 3.27 12.43
N PHE A 109 -4.31 2.78 11.42
CA PHE A 109 -3.90 2.81 10.02
C PHE A 109 -4.49 4.02 9.30
N THR A 110 -3.70 4.69 8.46
CA THR A 110 -4.19 5.71 7.51
C THR A 110 -3.96 5.26 6.07
N MET A 111 -4.98 5.37 5.21
CA MET A 111 -4.87 5.05 3.78
C MET A 111 -5.57 6.11 2.93
N LEU A 112 -4.83 7.17 2.61
CA LEU A 112 -5.37 8.42 2.06
C LEU A 112 -4.95 8.66 0.60
N PRO A 113 -5.55 9.62 -0.12
CA PRO A 113 -5.28 9.84 -1.54
C PRO A 113 -3.88 10.37 -1.89
N GLY A 114 -3.17 11.02 -0.96
CA GLY A 114 -1.88 11.68 -1.20
C GLY A 114 -1.42 12.60 -0.05
N PRO A 115 -0.32 13.34 -0.22
CA PRO A 115 0.36 14.09 0.84
C PRO A 115 -0.47 15.21 1.47
N VAL A 116 -1.32 15.89 0.70
CA VAL A 116 -2.22 16.94 1.22
C VAL A 116 -3.26 16.34 2.17
N ALA A 117 -3.86 15.23 1.78
CA ALA A 117 -4.83 14.53 2.61
C ALA A 117 -4.18 13.96 3.88
N ALA A 118 -2.97 13.40 3.77
CA ALA A 118 -2.20 12.93 4.92
C ALA A 118 -1.91 14.06 5.92
N ARG A 119 -1.39 15.20 5.46
CA ARG A 119 -1.17 16.35 6.36
C ARG A 119 -2.45 16.82 7.04
N ARG A 120 -3.56 16.92 6.30
CA ARG A 120 -4.85 17.31 6.89
C ARG A 120 -5.32 16.31 7.94
N ALA A 121 -5.16 15.01 7.67
CA ALA A 121 -5.56 13.95 8.58
C ALA A 121 -4.77 13.96 9.90
N TYR A 122 -3.47 14.24 9.86
CA TYR A 122 -2.62 14.27 11.05
C TYR A 122 -2.61 15.64 11.74
N LEU A 123 -2.39 16.71 10.97
CA LEU A 123 -2.05 18.05 11.46
C LEU A 123 -3.20 19.05 11.37
N GLY A 124 -4.34 18.66 10.80
CA GLY A 124 -5.52 19.53 10.71
C GLY A 124 -6.10 19.89 12.08
N PRO A 125 -7.02 20.88 12.14
CA PRO A 125 -7.62 21.32 13.39
C PRO A 125 -8.38 20.21 14.14
N ASP A 126 -8.95 19.25 13.41
CA ASP A 126 -9.57 18.03 13.96
C ASP A 126 -8.76 16.76 13.60
N GLY A 127 -7.47 16.93 13.30
CA GLY A 127 -6.58 15.84 12.90
C GLY A 127 -6.26 14.87 14.04
N LEU A 128 -5.60 13.75 13.72
CA LEU A 128 -5.18 12.74 14.70
C LEU A 128 -4.35 13.37 15.84
N LEU A 129 -3.49 14.35 15.53
CA LEU A 129 -2.63 15.01 16.52
C LEU A 129 -3.32 16.18 17.25
N ALA A 130 -4.59 16.48 16.92
CA ALA A 130 -5.43 17.40 17.67
C ALA A 130 -6.13 16.74 18.87
N ALA A 131 -5.86 15.45 19.12
CA ALA A 131 -6.30 14.72 20.30
C ALA A 131 -5.87 15.44 21.60
N SER A 132 -6.81 16.15 22.21
CA SER A 132 -6.63 16.92 23.43
C SER A 132 -6.14 16.08 24.62
N GLY A 133 -6.63 14.83 24.71
CA GLY A 133 -6.24 13.86 25.73
C GLY A 133 -4.91 13.16 25.46
N GLY A 134 -4.23 13.48 24.37
CA GLY A 134 -3.08 12.74 23.83
C GLY A 134 -3.51 11.52 23.02
N LEU A 135 -2.55 10.90 22.33
CA LEU A 135 -2.79 9.70 21.52
C LEU A 135 -2.99 8.48 22.42
N VAL A 136 -4.13 7.79 22.25
CA VAL A 136 -4.35 6.45 22.87
C VAL A 136 -3.45 5.38 22.25
N PRO A 137 -3.35 5.23 20.92
CA PRO A 137 -2.41 4.27 20.33
C PRO A 137 -0.98 4.76 20.46
N ARG A 138 -0.07 3.81 20.72
CA ARG A 138 1.38 4.08 20.74
C ARG A 138 2.02 3.96 19.37
N VAL A 139 1.34 3.32 18.41
CA VAL A 139 1.82 3.11 17.05
C VAL A 139 0.74 3.57 16.06
N LEU A 140 1.17 4.35 15.08
CA LEU A 140 0.39 4.73 13.91
C LEU A 140 1.10 4.17 12.68
N VAL A 141 0.33 3.84 11.64
CA VAL A 141 0.85 3.27 10.40
C VAL A 141 0.23 4.02 9.22
N ASP A 142 1.04 4.82 8.52
CA ASP A 142 0.58 5.53 7.33
C ASP A 142 0.88 4.74 6.06
N CYS A 143 -0.17 4.14 5.49
CA CYS A 143 -0.10 3.39 4.24
C CYS A 143 -0.24 4.29 3.00
N THR A 144 -0.44 5.59 3.20
CA THR A 144 -0.54 6.60 2.13
C THR A 144 0.78 6.69 1.37
N THR A 145 0.72 6.89 0.05
CA THR A 145 1.92 7.26 -0.72
C THR A 145 2.10 8.77 -0.64
N VAL A 146 3.25 9.20 -0.11
CA VAL A 146 3.64 10.61 0.04
C VAL A 146 5.11 10.77 -0.36
N ASP A 147 5.61 12.01 -0.45
CA ASP A 147 7.05 12.23 -0.63
C ASP A 147 7.81 11.97 0.69
N PRO A 148 9.10 11.56 0.63
CA PRO A 148 9.88 11.25 1.83
C PRO A 148 9.96 12.40 2.86
N PRO A 149 10.12 13.68 2.47
CA PRO A 149 10.03 14.80 3.41
C PRO A 149 8.70 14.85 4.16
N THR A 150 7.57 14.61 3.50
CA THR A 150 6.26 14.51 4.17
C THR A 150 6.22 13.41 5.22
N ALA A 151 6.69 12.20 4.90
CA ALA A 151 6.70 11.10 5.87
C ALA A 151 7.56 11.44 7.11
N ARG A 152 8.73 12.04 6.90
CA ARG A 152 9.62 12.49 7.98
C ARG A 152 9.01 13.61 8.83
N GLU A 153 8.30 14.55 8.20
CA GLU A 153 7.55 15.58 8.92
C GLU A 153 6.49 14.94 9.83
N LEU A 154 5.67 14.04 9.28
CA LEU A 154 4.60 13.39 10.04
C LEU A 154 5.17 12.54 11.19
N GLU A 155 6.27 11.81 10.98
CA GLU A 155 6.91 11.04 12.04
C GLU A 155 7.39 11.95 13.17
N GLY A 156 8.11 13.03 12.85
CA GLY A 156 8.59 13.97 13.87
C GLY A 156 7.46 14.62 14.66
N ARG A 157 6.34 14.94 13.99
CA ARG A 157 5.13 15.47 14.65
C ARG A 157 4.45 14.44 15.53
N VAL A 158 4.33 13.19 15.08
CA VAL A 158 3.80 12.09 15.89
C VAL A 158 4.69 11.88 17.12
N ARG A 159 6.00 11.70 16.94
CA ARG A 159 6.97 11.46 18.03
C ARG A 159 6.94 12.54 19.12
N SER A 160 6.61 13.78 18.75
CA SER A 160 6.49 14.93 19.66
C SER A 160 5.13 15.06 20.34
N THR A 161 4.17 14.18 20.01
CA THR A 161 2.81 14.20 20.55
C THR A 161 2.72 13.40 21.85
N ARG A 162 1.99 13.93 22.84
CA ARG A 162 1.79 13.28 24.13
C ARG A 162 0.96 12.01 23.98
N ILE A 163 1.36 10.95 24.68
CA ILE A 163 0.56 9.74 24.86
C ILE A 163 -0.49 9.95 25.95
N SER A 164 -1.72 9.50 25.68
CA SER A 164 -2.82 9.57 26.62
C SER A 164 -2.59 8.71 27.85
N PRO A 165 -3.02 9.12 29.06
CA PRO A 165 -3.09 8.23 30.22
C PRO A 165 -3.98 6.99 30.02
N ALA A 166 -4.87 7.03 29.01
CA ALA A 166 -5.70 5.90 28.61
C ALA A 166 -5.00 4.92 27.65
N ALA A 167 -3.76 5.20 27.25
CA ALA A 167 -2.97 4.31 26.41
C ALA A 167 -2.58 3.03 27.14
N GLY A 168 -2.33 1.96 26.38
CA GLY A 168 -1.80 0.70 26.90
C GLY A 168 -0.41 0.85 27.54
N PRO A 169 0.12 -0.24 28.13
CA PRO A 169 1.45 -0.23 28.72
C PRO A 169 2.52 0.14 27.67
N PRO A 170 3.69 0.63 28.11
CA PRO A 170 4.83 0.86 27.22
C PRO A 170 5.18 -0.40 26.42
N LEU A 171 5.59 -0.20 25.17
CA LEU A 171 5.96 -1.29 24.27
C LEU A 171 7.47 -1.53 24.34
N PRO A 172 7.94 -2.80 24.36
CA PRO A 172 9.37 -3.09 24.37
C PRO A 172 10.10 -2.42 23.20
N GLY A 173 11.20 -1.72 23.50
CA GLY A 173 12.01 -1.03 22.49
C GLY A 173 11.49 0.34 22.04
N LEU A 174 10.25 0.70 22.38
CA LEU A 174 9.74 2.06 22.17
C LEU A 174 9.84 2.88 23.46
N PRO A 175 10.30 4.14 23.40
CA PRO A 175 10.30 5.00 24.58
C PRO A 175 8.88 5.19 25.13
N ALA A 176 8.73 5.11 26.46
CA ALA A 176 7.43 5.04 27.12
C ALA A 176 6.54 6.28 26.91
N GLU A 177 7.12 7.41 26.52
CA GLU A 177 6.40 8.68 26.35
C GLU A 177 6.22 9.10 24.89
N THR A 178 6.84 8.38 23.94
CA THR A 178 6.84 8.77 22.53
C THR A 178 6.06 7.77 21.69
N PRO A 179 5.03 8.21 20.95
CA PRO A 179 4.37 7.35 19.97
C PRO A 179 5.27 7.22 18.74
N ALA A 180 5.05 6.16 17.95
CA ALA A 180 5.77 5.91 16.70
C ALA A 180 4.83 6.03 15.51
N LEU A 181 5.34 6.56 14.40
CA LEU A 181 4.71 6.46 13.09
C LEU A 181 5.58 5.58 12.20
N LEU A 182 4.97 4.57 11.58
CA LEU A 182 5.57 3.81 10.50
C LEU A 182 5.00 4.32 9.17
N ASP A 183 5.85 4.76 8.24
CA ASP A 183 5.43 4.92 6.85
C ASP A 183 5.43 3.55 6.18
N ALA A 184 4.25 3.09 5.75
CA ALA A 184 4.00 1.74 5.27
C ALA A 184 3.32 1.68 3.88
N PRO A 185 3.78 2.42 2.85
CA PRO A 185 3.12 2.42 1.55
C PRO A 185 3.04 1.02 0.92
N VAL A 186 1.94 0.76 0.21
CA VAL A 186 1.61 -0.59 -0.30
C VAL A 186 1.73 -0.76 -1.81
N THR A 187 2.33 -1.86 -2.27
CA THR A 187 2.30 -2.26 -3.70
C THR A 187 1.53 -3.57 -3.90
N GLY A 188 1.01 -3.79 -5.11
CA GLY A 188 0.12 -4.92 -5.47
C GLY A 188 -1.24 -4.48 -6.05
N GLY A 189 -1.56 -3.19 -5.99
CA GLY A 189 -2.77 -2.61 -6.56
C GLY A 189 -4.06 -3.12 -5.93
N ILE A 190 -5.18 -2.81 -6.57
CA ILE A 190 -6.51 -3.17 -6.08
C ILE A 190 -6.71 -4.68 -6.02
N ILE A 191 -6.15 -5.43 -6.97
CA ILE A 191 -6.18 -6.91 -7.02
C ILE A 191 -5.48 -7.48 -5.79
N GLY A 192 -4.31 -6.95 -5.42
CA GLY A 192 -3.59 -7.40 -4.22
C GLY A 192 -4.32 -7.01 -2.93
N ALA A 193 -5.01 -5.87 -2.92
CA ALA A 193 -5.82 -5.44 -1.79
C ALA A 193 -7.07 -6.30 -1.60
N ASP A 194 -7.72 -6.74 -2.68
CA ASP A 194 -8.86 -7.65 -2.65
C ASP A 194 -8.48 -9.07 -2.18
N LYS A 195 -7.25 -9.50 -2.48
CA LYS A 195 -6.75 -10.83 -2.15
C LYS A 195 -6.02 -10.90 -0.81
N GLY A 196 -5.82 -9.77 -0.11
CA GLY A 196 -5.00 -9.72 1.10
C GLY A 196 -3.53 -10.05 0.84
N THR A 197 -3.03 -9.76 -0.37
CA THR A 197 -1.66 -10.12 -0.80
C THR A 197 -0.76 -8.93 -1.06
N LEU A 198 -1.12 -7.74 -0.56
CA LEU A 198 -0.27 -6.54 -0.66
C LEU A 198 1.14 -6.78 -0.15
N SER A 199 2.09 -6.02 -0.69
CA SER A 199 3.42 -5.88 -0.13
C SER A 199 3.52 -4.53 0.58
N PHE A 200 3.77 -4.55 1.88
CA PHE A 200 4.04 -3.36 2.68
C PHE A 200 5.53 -3.05 2.64
N LEU A 201 5.88 -1.84 2.23
CA LEU A 201 7.22 -1.27 2.37
C LEU A 201 7.19 -0.47 3.67
N VAL A 202 8.02 -0.76 4.66
CA VAL A 202 7.90 -0.17 6.00
C VAL A 202 9.17 0.57 6.39
N GLY A 203 9.02 1.84 6.77
CA GLY A 203 10.07 2.68 7.35
C GLY A 203 9.65 3.27 8.70
N GLY A 204 10.63 3.73 9.49
CA GLY A 204 10.41 4.41 10.76
C GLY A 204 11.13 3.74 11.93
N GLU A 205 10.52 3.77 13.12
CA GLU A 205 11.10 3.17 14.32
C GLU A 205 10.94 1.63 14.30
N GLN A 206 12.04 0.91 14.08
CA GLN A 206 12.02 -0.55 13.87
C GLN A 206 11.38 -1.31 15.04
N ALA A 207 11.54 -0.82 16.27
CA ALA A 207 10.93 -1.42 17.45
C ALA A 207 9.38 -1.41 17.43
N ALA A 208 8.74 -0.57 16.60
CA ALA A 208 7.30 -0.55 16.44
C ALA A 208 6.76 -1.66 15.52
N LEU A 209 7.60 -2.22 14.62
CA LEU A 209 7.14 -3.19 13.63
C LEU A 209 6.50 -4.45 14.23
N PRO A 210 7.07 -5.11 15.27
CA PRO A 210 6.49 -6.32 15.85
C PRO A 210 5.05 -6.14 16.37
N VAL A 211 4.69 -4.91 16.73
CA VAL A 211 3.34 -4.56 17.24
C VAL A 211 2.30 -4.72 16.14
N VAL A 212 2.64 -4.33 14.91
CA VAL A 212 1.70 -4.24 13.79
C VAL A 212 1.87 -5.36 12.76
N GLU A 213 2.98 -6.11 12.80
CA GLU A 213 3.33 -7.13 11.81
C GLU A 213 2.20 -8.15 11.59
N HIS A 214 1.56 -8.59 12.68
CA HIS A 214 0.47 -9.55 12.62
C HIS A 214 -0.79 -9.00 11.92
N LEU A 215 -1.02 -7.69 11.95
CA LEU A 215 -2.12 -7.01 11.25
C LEU A 215 -1.76 -6.75 9.80
N LEU A 216 -0.51 -6.37 9.51
CA LEU A 216 -0.01 -6.23 8.16
C LEU A 216 -0.11 -7.56 7.38
N LYS A 217 0.17 -8.69 8.04
CA LYS A 217 0.01 -10.05 7.47
C LYS A 217 -1.43 -10.46 7.17
N VAL A 218 -2.43 -9.80 7.76
CA VAL A 218 -3.84 -10.03 7.41
C VAL A 218 -4.19 -9.34 6.10
N MET A 219 -3.57 -8.20 5.82
CA MET A 219 -3.85 -7.37 4.64
C MET A 219 -2.85 -7.61 3.49
N GLY A 220 -1.77 -8.35 3.75
CA GLY A 220 -0.66 -8.49 2.83
C GLY A 220 0.14 -9.78 2.99
N SER A 221 0.89 -10.11 1.95
CA SER A 221 1.72 -11.32 1.85
C SER A 221 3.20 -11.05 2.14
N LYS A 222 3.64 -9.80 2.06
CA LYS A 222 5.05 -9.40 2.23
C LYS A 222 5.15 -8.13 3.05
N ILE A 223 6.18 -8.10 3.90
CA ILE A 223 6.56 -6.94 4.69
C ILE A 223 8.06 -6.75 4.45
N ILE A 224 8.44 -5.60 3.92
CA ILE A 224 9.82 -5.28 3.55
C ILE A 224 10.24 -4.09 4.39
N TRP A 225 11.21 -4.27 5.27
CA TRP A 225 11.82 -3.17 6.02
C TRP A 225 12.71 -2.35 5.10
N CYS A 226 12.44 -1.04 5.00
CA CYS A 226 13.12 -0.12 4.10
C CYS A 226 14.13 0.79 4.80
N GLY A 227 14.05 0.95 6.13
CA GLY A 227 14.96 1.81 6.89
C GLY A 227 14.21 2.80 7.77
N ASP A 228 14.75 4.01 7.85
CA ASP A 228 14.21 5.07 8.70
C ASP A 228 12.96 5.70 8.07
N ALA A 229 12.36 6.66 8.78
CA ALA A 229 11.17 7.36 8.30
C ALA A 229 11.38 7.98 6.91
N GLY A 230 10.45 7.69 6.00
CA GLY A 230 10.46 8.15 4.62
C GLY A 230 11.26 7.28 3.64
N ASP A 231 12.04 6.31 4.12
CA ASP A 231 12.79 5.42 3.23
C ASP A 231 11.85 4.45 2.49
N ALA A 232 10.74 4.04 3.13
CA ALA A 232 9.72 3.25 2.44
C ALA A 232 8.98 4.06 1.37
N GLN A 233 8.73 5.36 1.60
CA GLN A 233 8.23 6.26 0.56
C GLN A 233 9.23 6.40 -0.60
N ALA A 234 10.52 6.53 -0.33
CA ALA A 234 11.55 6.59 -1.38
C ALA A 234 11.54 5.31 -2.22
N ALA A 235 11.53 4.14 -1.58
CA ALA A 235 11.39 2.85 -2.26
C ALA A 235 10.10 2.75 -3.07
N ARG A 236 8.98 3.26 -2.53
CA ARG A 236 7.69 3.28 -3.23
C ARG A 236 7.73 4.16 -4.49
N LEU A 237 8.34 5.34 -4.43
CA LEU A 237 8.46 6.23 -5.58
C LEU A 237 9.31 5.61 -6.69
N CYS A 238 10.43 4.97 -6.33
CA CYS A 238 11.25 4.21 -7.27
C CYS A 238 10.46 3.06 -7.92
N ASN A 239 9.69 2.29 -7.13
CA ASN A 239 8.83 1.24 -7.66
C ASN A 239 7.74 1.80 -8.60
N THR A 240 7.16 2.95 -8.26
CA THR A 240 6.10 3.58 -9.06
C THR A 240 6.63 4.09 -10.40
N LEU A 241 7.86 4.63 -10.43
CA LEU A 241 8.54 4.98 -11.68
C LEU A 241 8.63 3.77 -12.61
N VAL A 242 9.14 2.64 -12.12
CA VAL A 242 9.26 1.40 -12.92
C VAL A 242 7.88 0.87 -13.34
N GLN A 243 6.90 0.92 -12.45
CA GLN A 243 5.53 0.52 -12.75
C GLN A 243 4.93 1.36 -13.88
N ALA A 244 5.04 2.69 -13.82
CA ALA A 244 4.53 3.59 -14.85
C ALA A 244 5.26 3.41 -16.18
N ALA A 245 6.59 3.26 -16.15
CA ALA A 245 7.40 3.03 -17.35
C ALA A 245 7.05 1.71 -18.05
N THR A 246 6.92 0.63 -17.28
CA THR A 246 6.53 -0.69 -17.82
C THR A 246 5.09 -0.69 -18.30
N MET A 247 4.19 0.07 -17.69
CA MET A 247 2.82 0.26 -18.18
C MET A 247 2.79 0.96 -19.55
N ALA A 248 3.45 2.11 -19.67
CA ALA A 248 3.53 2.84 -20.93
C ALA A 248 4.14 1.98 -22.05
N ALA A 249 5.28 1.33 -21.79
CA ALA A 249 5.93 0.46 -22.77
C ALA A 249 5.07 -0.74 -23.17
N THR A 250 4.36 -1.36 -22.23
CA THR A 250 3.44 -2.48 -22.52
C THR A 250 2.27 -1.99 -23.37
N ALA A 251 1.68 -0.84 -23.03
CA ALA A 251 0.60 -0.24 -23.78
C ALA A 251 1.01 0.10 -25.23
N GLU A 252 2.17 0.72 -25.42
CA GLU A 252 2.74 1.01 -26.74
C GLU A 252 2.99 -0.26 -27.55
N ALA A 253 3.64 -1.25 -26.97
CA ALA A 253 3.95 -2.52 -27.65
C ALA A 253 2.66 -3.24 -28.11
N LEU A 254 1.65 -3.32 -27.24
CA LEU A 254 0.38 -3.98 -27.57
C LEU A 254 -0.44 -3.19 -28.60
N ALA A 255 -0.44 -1.85 -28.50
CA ALA A 255 -1.11 -1.00 -29.48
C ALA A 255 -0.44 -1.06 -30.85
N LEU A 256 0.90 -1.10 -30.89
CA LEU A 256 1.68 -1.27 -32.12
C LEU A 256 1.45 -2.66 -32.72
N ALA A 257 1.52 -3.72 -31.91
CA ALA A 257 1.26 -5.09 -32.35
C ALA A 257 -0.10 -5.20 -33.05
N ARG A 258 -1.15 -4.62 -32.46
CA ARG A 258 -2.48 -4.58 -33.08
C ARG A 258 -2.49 -3.88 -34.44
N ARG A 259 -1.80 -2.74 -34.57
CA ARG A 259 -1.68 -2.01 -35.84
C ARG A 259 -0.88 -2.76 -36.90
N LEU A 260 0.05 -3.62 -36.47
CA LEU A 260 0.81 -4.51 -37.34
C LEU A 260 0.08 -5.82 -37.66
N GLY A 261 -1.17 -5.98 -37.21
CA GLY A 261 -1.98 -7.18 -37.48
C GLY A 261 -1.71 -8.36 -36.54
N VAL A 262 -1.05 -8.13 -35.40
CA VAL A 262 -0.80 -9.15 -34.37
C VAL A 262 -1.84 -9.02 -33.26
N ASP A 263 -2.51 -10.14 -32.94
CA ASP A 263 -3.43 -10.20 -31.80
C ASP A 263 -2.73 -9.79 -30.48
N PRO A 264 -3.27 -8.83 -29.71
CA PRO A 264 -2.70 -8.42 -28.43
C PRO A 264 -2.56 -9.56 -27.40
N GLY A 265 -3.43 -10.58 -27.45
CA GLY A 265 -3.31 -11.78 -26.60
C GLY A 265 -2.10 -12.63 -26.98
N VAL A 266 -1.85 -12.86 -28.26
CA VAL A 266 -0.64 -13.49 -28.79
C VAL A 266 0.59 -12.69 -28.37
N MET A 267 0.59 -11.37 -28.59
CA MET A 267 1.72 -10.52 -28.22
C MET A 267 1.99 -10.53 -26.70
N THR A 268 0.94 -10.56 -25.88
CA THR A 268 1.06 -10.72 -24.42
C THR A 268 1.76 -12.03 -24.06
N ARG A 269 1.44 -13.15 -24.73
CA ARG A 269 2.17 -14.42 -24.54
C ARG A 269 3.63 -14.31 -24.96
N VAL A 270 3.93 -13.60 -26.05
CA VAL A 270 5.32 -13.35 -26.49
C VAL A 270 6.09 -12.58 -25.42
N LEU A 271 5.55 -11.46 -24.91
CA LEU A 271 6.17 -10.69 -23.83
C LEU A 271 6.44 -11.59 -22.62
N ASN A 272 5.43 -12.32 -22.18
CA ASN A 272 5.51 -13.15 -20.97
C ASN A 272 6.35 -14.43 -21.13
N SER A 273 6.74 -14.80 -22.35
CA SER A 273 7.66 -15.90 -22.62
C SER A 273 9.14 -15.52 -22.47
N GLY A 274 9.45 -14.22 -22.40
CA GLY A 274 10.83 -13.73 -22.41
C GLY A 274 11.07 -12.54 -21.50
N SER A 275 12.19 -11.86 -21.72
CA SER A 275 12.66 -10.75 -20.90
C SER A 275 11.79 -9.48 -20.99
N GLY A 276 10.84 -9.43 -21.91
CA GLY A 276 9.86 -8.35 -22.00
C GLY A 276 8.71 -8.45 -20.97
N GLY A 277 8.57 -9.60 -20.31
CA GLY A 277 7.49 -9.85 -19.37
C GLY A 277 7.61 -9.04 -18.08
N SER A 278 6.49 -8.51 -17.60
CA SER A 278 6.41 -7.67 -16.40
C SER A 278 5.17 -8.02 -15.57
N TRP A 279 5.05 -7.46 -14.37
CA TRP A 279 3.80 -7.59 -13.60
C TRP A 279 2.61 -7.01 -14.38
N VAL A 280 2.81 -5.90 -15.10
CA VAL A 280 1.77 -5.28 -15.94
C VAL A 280 1.27 -6.26 -17.00
N SER A 281 2.15 -6.88 -17.79
CA SER A 281 1.73 -7.77 -18.88
C SER A 281 1.12 -9.10 -18.40
N ARG A 282 1.43 -9.55 -17.17
CA ARG A 282 0.88 -10.78 -16.58
C ARG A 282 -0.42 -10.57 -15.81
N GLU A 283 -0.43 -9.58 -14.91
CA GLU A 283 -1.45 -9.43 -13.87
C GLU A 283 -2.31 -8.18 -14.03
N TYR A 284 -1.92 -7.24 -14.91
CA TYR A 284 -2.55 -5.92 -15.00
C TYR A 284 -2.56 -5.37 -16.43
N ASN A 285 -2.86 -6.24 -17.39
CA ASN A 285 -2.68 -5.94 -18.81
C ASN A 285 -3.58 -4.75 -19.21
N PRO A 286 -3.04 -3.75 -19.95
CA PRO A 286 -3.81 -2.55 -20.29
C PRO A 286 -4.83 -2.76 -21.42
N VAL A 287 -4.83 -3.91 -22.08
CA VAL A 287 -5.81 -4.23 -23.12
C VAL A 287 -7.03 -4.91 -22.50
N PRO A 288 -8.25 -4.41 -22.75
CA PRO A 288 -9.47 -5.01 -22.22
C PRO A 288 -9.62 -6.48 -22.61
N GLY A 289 -10.03 -7.32 -21.66
CA GLY A 289 -10.32 -8.74 -21.88
C GLY A 289 -9.11 -9.67 -21.75
N ILE A 290 -7.87 -9.18 -21.74
CA ILE A 290 -6.68 -10.04 -21.57
C ILE A 290 -6.51 -10.50 -20.13
N THR A 291 -6.60 -9.57 -19.17
CA THR A 291 -6.63 -9.89 -17.74
C THR A 291 -8.04 -9.58 -17.21
N PRO A 292 -8.88 -10.61 -16.92
CA PRO A 292 -10.28 -10.40 -16.55
C PRO A 292 -10.47 -9.49 -15.33
N ASP A 293 -9.65 -9.65 -14.29
CA ASP A 293 -9.75 -8.91 -13.03
C ASP A 293 -9.09 -7.51 -13.08
N ALA A 294 -8.41 -7.17 -14.18
CA ALA A 294 -7.72 -5.87 -14.29
C ALA A 294 -8.69 -4.75 -14.66
N PRO A 295 -8.45 -3.50 -14.22
CA PRO A 295 -9.35 -2.38 -14.53
C PRO A 295 -9.62 -2.16 -16.02
N ALA A 296 -8.66 -2.49 -16.91
CA ALA A 296 -8.87 -2.40 -18.35
C ALA A 296 -10.09 -3.21 -18.84
N SER A 297 -10.37 -4.35 -18.21
CA SER A 297 -11.54 -5.20 -18.49
C SER A 297 -12.85 -4.69 -17.88
N HIS A 298 -12.79 -3.62 -17.08
CA HIS A 298 -13.92 -2.99 -16.40
C HIS A 298 -14.04 -1.50 -16.73
N GLY A 299 -13.65 -1.12 -17.96
CA GLY A 299 -13.76 0.26 -18.43
C GLY A 299 -12.78 1.22 -17.76
N TYR A 300 -11.63 0.72 -17.28
CA TYR A 300 -10.59 1.47 -16.58
C TYR A 300 -11.08 2.19 -15.32
N ARG A 301 -12.14 1.67 -14.69
CA ARG A 301 -12.70 2.21 -13.45
C ARG A 301 -11.96 1.63 -12.24
N GLY A 302 -11.87 2.43 -11.18
CA GLY A 302 -11.18 2.02 -9.95
C GLY A 302 -9.66 2.00 -10.13
N GLY A 303 -9.00 1.10 -9.41
CA GLY A 303 -7.54 0.95 -9.48
C GLY A 303 -6.76 2.19 -9.00
N LEU A 304 -5.58 2.40 -9.58
CA LEU A 304 -4.73 3.56 -9.29
C LEU A 304 -4.91 4.59 -10.39
N ARG A 305 -5.43 5.77 -10.05
CA ARG A 305 -5.79 6.79 -11.06
C ARG A 305 -4.56 7.35 -11.78
N SER A 306 -4.70 7.65 -13.08
CA SER A 306 -3.66 8.28 -13.89
C SER A 306 -3.15 9.59 -13.28
N ALA A 307 -4.06 10.41 -12.70
CA ALA A 307 -3.68 11.63 -12.00
C ALA A 307 -2.81 11.37 -10.76
N GLN A 308 -3.05 10.25 -10.05
CA GLN A 308 -2.22 9.87 -8.89
C GLN A 308 -0.85 9.33 -9.32
N VAL A 309 -0.77 8.60 -10.44
CA VAL A 309 0.51 8.22 -11.02
C VAL A 309 1.32 9.46 -11.43
N LEU A 310 0.67 10.46 -12.04
CA LEU A 310 1.32 11.73 -12.36
C LEU A 310 1.86 12.44 -11.11
N GLU A 311 1.08 12.49 -10.03
CA GLU A 311 1.51 13.04 -8.73
C GLU A 311 2.74 12.28 -8.20
N HIS A 312 2.71 10.95 -8.21
CA HIS A 312 3.84 10.12 -7.76
C HIS A 312 5.10 10.32 -8.60
N LEU A 313 4.97 10.40 -9.92
CA LEU A 313 6.10 10.68 -10.82
C LEU A 313 6.68 12.08 -10.57
N THR A 314 5.82 13.06 -10.27
CA THR A 314 6.25 14.42 -9.92
C THR A 314 7.01 14.43 -8.59
N MET A 315 6.55 13.68 -7.58
CA MET A 315 7.28 13.48 -6.33
C MET A 315 8.64 12.80 -6.56
N ALA A 316 8.69 11.77 -7.42
CA ALA A 316 9.93 11.08 -7.77
C ALA A 316 10.92 12.00 -8.49
N LEU A 317 10.46 12.86 -9.40
CA LEU A 317 11.30 13.86 -10.08
C LEU A 317 11.86 14.89 -9.11
N SER A 318 11.04 15.39 -8.16
CA SER A 318 11.51 16.31 -7.13
C SER A 318 12.58 15.67 -6.23
N ALA A 319 12.40 14.39 -5.85
CA ALA A 319 13.41 13.65 -5.09
C ALA A 319 14.70 13.44 -5.90
N ALA A 320 14.59 13.16 -7.20
CA ALA A 320 15.73 13.02 -8.10
C ALA A 320 16.51 14.34 -8.25
N GLU A 321 15.82 15.49 -8.33
CA GLU A 321 16.45 16.80 -8.38
C GLU A 321 17.27 17.08 -7.11
N LYS A 322 16.67 16.87 -5.93
CA LYS A 322 17.34 17.06 -4.63
C LYS A 322 18.54 16.13 -4.41
N SER A 323 18.51 14.93 -5.00
CA SER A 323 19.61 13.96 -4.92
C SER A 323 20.59 14.05 -6.08
N HIS A 324 20.41 14.98 -7.01
CA HIS A 324 21.19 15.10 -8.24
C HIS A 324 21.23 13.81 -9.09
N SER A 325 20.15 13.02 -9.05
CA SER A 325 20.04 11.74 -9.76
C SER A 325 19.46 11.91 -11.17
N PRO A 326 20.11 11.41 -12.23
CA PRO A 326 19.56 11.45 -13.58
C PRO A 326 18.43 10.41 -13.74
N VAL A 327 17.22 10.88 -14.06
CA VAL A 327 16.02 10.03 -14.26
C VAL A 327 15.31 10.32 -15.60
N PRO A 328 15.99 10.17 -16.75
CA PRO A 328 15.42 10.54 -18.06
C PRO A 328 14.14 9.77 -18.41
N VAL A 329 14.06 8.48 -18.04
CA VAL A 329 12.85 7.68 -18.22
C VAL A 329 11.68 8.27 -17.45
N CYS A 330 11.88 8.65 -16.18
CA CYS A 330 10.84 9.24 -15.35
C CYS A 330 10.29 10.54 -15.97
N ARG A 331 11.15 11.40 -16.52
CA ARG A 331 10.73 12.66 -17.15
C ARG A 331 9.81 12.42 -18.34
N ASN A 332 10.18 11.49 -19.22
CA ASN A 332 9.37 11.16 -20.39
C ASN A 332 8.04 10.52 -19.99
N ILE A 333 8.05 9.62 -19.00
CA ILE A 333 6.82 8.98 -18.51
C ILE A 333 5.92 9.98 -17.79
N GLN A 334 6.48 10.93 -17.04
CA GLN A 334 5.71 12.00 -16.40
C GLN A 334 5.05 12.90 -17.45
N ALA A 335 5.77 13.31 -18.50
CA ALA A 335 5.20 14.08 -19.59
C ALA A 335 4.04 13.33 -20.29
N LEU A 336 4.20 12.02 -20.49
CA LEU A 336 3.16 11.18 -21.08
C LEU A 336 1.91 11.09 -20.19
N TYR A 337 2.08 10.89 -18.88
CA TYR A 337 0.95 10.89 -17.94
C TYR A 337 0.31 12.28 -17.78
N ASN A 338 1.06 13.37 -17.95
CA ASN A 338 0.51 14.71 -18.02
C ASN A 338 -0.47 14.82 -19.20
N THR A 339 -0.07 14.38 -20.39
CA THR A 339 -0.95 14.35 -21.56
C THR A 339 -2.17 13.46 -21.35
N VAL A 340 -2.01 12.27 -20.75
CA VAL A 340 -3.14 11.38 -20.42
C VAL A 340 -4.17 12.09 -19.51
N VAL A 341 -3.71 12.88 -18.54
CA VAL A 341 -4.58 13.66 -17.65
C VAL A 341 -5.26 14.80 -18.42
N GLU A 342 -4.52 15.54 -19.25
CA GLU A 342 -5.06 16.63 -20.10
C GLU A 342 -6.11 16.14 -21.09
N GLU A 343 -5.99 14.89 -21.57
CA GLU A 343 -6.97 14.21 -22.42
C GLU A 343 -8.22 13.71 -21.66
N GLY A 344 -8.36 14.05 -20.38
CA GLY A 344 -9.53 13.73 -19.56
C GLY A 344 -9.56 12.32 -19.00
N LEU A 345 -8.43 11.59 -19.03
CA LEU A 345 -8.32 10.24 -18.47
C LEU A 345 -7.76 10.24 -17.03
N GLY A 346 -7.65 11.39 -16.39
CA GLY A 346 -7.03 11.54 -15.07
C GLY A 346 -7.68 10.71 -13.97
N ASP A 347 -9.01 10.56 -14.00
CA ASP A 347 -9.77 9.78 -13.01
C ASP A 347 -9.89 8.29 -13.33
N GLN A 348 -9.40 7.86 -14.50
CA GLN A 348 -9.34 6.44 -14.86
C GLN A 348 -8.08 5.79 -14.33
N ASP A 349 -8.09 4.46 -14.21
CA ASP A 349 -6.91 3.68 -13.86
C ASP A 349 -5.75 3.97 -14.82
N PHE A 350 -4.52 3.92 -14.31
CA PHE A 350 -3.29 4.26 -15.03
C PHE A 350 -3.03 3.40 -16.28
N ALA A 351 -3.68 2.25 -16.42
CA ALA A 351 -3.68 1.45 -17.64
C ALA A 351 -4.45 2.12 -18.80
N SER A 352 -5.26 3.14 -18.51
CA SER A 352 -5.98 3.94 -19.52
C SER A 352 -5.06 4.70 -20.49
N ILE A 353 -3.75 4.80 -20.18
CA ILE A 353 -2.73 5.23 -21.13
C ILE A 353 -2.77 4.46 -22.46
N TYR A 354 -3.18 3.19 -22.45
CA TYR A 354 -3.42 2.44 -23.68
C TYR A 354 -4.50 3.06 -24.56
N ARG A 355 -5.55 3.63 -23.98
CA ARG A 355 -6.59 4.34 -24.75
C ARG A 355 -6.03 5.55 -25.47
N TYR A 356 -5.17 6.33 -24.80
CA TYR A 356 -4.46 7.43 -25.42
C TYR A 356 -3.54 6.94 -26.55
N VAL A 357 -2.63 6.00 -26.27
CA VAL A 357 -1.65 5.52 -27.27
C VAL A 357 -2.30 4.82 -28.48
N TYR A 358 -3.35 4.03 -28.25
CA TYR A 358 -4.12 3.41 -29.32
C TYR A 358 -4.99 4.45 -30.07
N GLY A 359 -5.52 5.43 -29.34
CA GLY A 359 -6.41 6.47 -29.85
C GLY A 359 -5.75 7.56 -30.68
N SER A 360 -4.55 8.00 -30.31
CA SER A 360 -3.83 9.11 -30.94
C SER A 360 -3.39 8.87 -32.40
N GLY A 361 -3.63 7.66 -32.93
CA GLY A 361 -3.41 7.32 -34.34
C GLY A 361 -4.68 7.02 -35.14
N SER A 362 -5.87 7.14 -34.52
CA SER A 362 -7.16 6.95 -35.19
C SER A 362 -7.78 8.31 -35.51
N SER A 363 -8.37 8.46 -36.70
CA SER A 363 -9.21 9.63 -37.04
C SER A 363 -10.52 9.68 -36.23
N SER A 364 -10.85 8.62 -35.48
CA SER A 364 -12.04 8.53 -34.64
C SER A 364 -11.74 8.79 -33.16
N GLN A 365 -12.57 9.60 -32.50
CA GLN A 365 -12.55 9.80 -31.04
C GLN A 365 -13.15 8.60 -30.26
N GLU A 366 -13.45 7.49 -30.93
CA GLU A 366 -14.12 6.29 -30.40
C GLU A 366 -13.37 5.62 -29.24
N TRP A 367 -12.05 5.84 -29.15
CA TRP A 367 -11.24 5.37 -28.03
C TRP A 367 -11.59 6.07 -26.70
N ARG A 368 -12.22 7.25 -26.73
CA ARG A 368 -12.61 8.05 -25.55
C ARG A 368 -13.90 7.58 -24.88
N THR A 369 -14.79 6.91 -25.60
CA THR A 369 -16.03 6.34 -25.02
C THR A 369 -15.87 4.86 -24.63
N GLY A 370 -14.94 4.14 -25.28
CA GLY A 370 -14.69 2.74 -24.96
C GLY A 370 -15.87 1.85 -25.33
N GLU A 371 -16.65 2.17 -26.35
CA GLU A 371 -17.75 1.31 -26.82
C GLU A 371 -17.36 0.45 -28.03
N GLN A 372 -16.35 0.86 -28.82
CA GLN A 372 -15.98 0.17 -30.07
C GLN A 372 -14.59 -0.50 -30.11
N ILE A 373 -13.71 -0.29 -29.11
CA ILE A 373 -12.50 -1.13 -28.98
C ILE A 373 -12.89 -2.62 -28.77
N PHE A 374 -14.14 -2.85 -28.35
CA PHE A 374 -14.69 -4.10 -27.86
C PHE A 374 -15.27 -5.03 -28.93
N ASN A 375 -15.48 -4.57 -30.18
CA ASN A 375 -16.28 -5.32 -31.18
C ASN A 375 -15.64 -5.52 -32.56
N SER A 376 -14.34 -5.23 -32.76
CA SER A 376 -13.68 -5.64 -34.02
C SER A 376 -13.10 -7.04 -33.89
N THR A 377 -13.94 -8.05 -34.17
CA THR A 377 -13.47 -9.33 -34.72
C THR A 377 -12.83 -9.06 -36.08
N HIS A 378 -11.50 -8.97 -36.11
CA HIS A 378 -10.71 -9.20 -37.30
C HIS A 378 -9.57 -10.15 -36.97
#